data_AF-A0A5C6AU56-F1
#
_entry.id   AF-A0A5C6AU56-F1
#
_cell.length_a   1.000
_cell.length_b   1.000
_cell.length_c   1.000
_cell.angle_alpha   90.00
_cell.angle_beta   90.00
_cell.angle_gamma   90.00
#
_symmetry.space_group_name_H-M   'P 1'
#
loop_
_entity.id
_entity.type
_entity.pdbx_description
1 polymer ?
#
loop_
_entity_poly.entity_id
_entity_poly.type
_entity_poly.pdbx_seq_one_letter_code
_entity_poly.pdbx_strand_id
1 'polypeptide(L)'
;MNYPMPNRRDFLSSGGAGFGSLALAAMLQEESQASSGGVVKVLHHPPKAKPVVQLFMAGAASHIDLWDHKPMLEKHHGEESDFGEHVEAFQNGLGPWMKSPFKFSPQGESGKMISEVVEPLGCCVDDIAFVHNMVGITGVHSQATYLQATGFQRPGFPGMGSWISYALGSINEDLPTFVVLPDHRGYASNGPKNWGSAFLPASSQGTAIFPQRDNPIEDLMPHADYVTQEGDRDGLKLLNRMNRRYQQQRDHDSRLVARIRSYELAARMQLSAPEALDISGEPDHIMKMYGLDRLGATYPDEINPAEEAEYFGRKCLIARRLLERGVRFIQIWSGNDNGFPRRNWDSHEDIQRDHGPLARGMAVGTAALLKDLKQSGLLEDTIVLWTTEFGRMPSTQGNKGRDHNPYVFTNWLAGGGIKGGVTYGASDQWGYKPLDRSNPTQVYDIHATILYLLGIDHTQLTVRHDGIDRRLTDVHGHVIKDILT
;
A
#
# COMPACT_ATOMS: atom_id res chain seq x y z
N MET A 1 -35.76 -55.61 -19.51
CA MET A 1 -35.02 -54.75 -18.56
C MET A 1 -35.81 -53.46 -18.41
N ASN A 2 -36.46 -53.26 -17.27
CA ASN A 2 -37.17 -52.02 -16.96
C ASN A 2 -36.16 -51.01 -16.41
N TYR A 3 -35.85 -49.96 -17.18
CA TYR A 3 -35.23 -48.78 -16.59
C TYR A 3 -36.28 -48.07 -15.72
N PRO A 4 -35.99 -47.77 -14.45
CA PRO A 4 -36.94 -47.01 -13.64
C PRO A 4 -37.04 -45.60 -14.21
N MET A 5 -38.25 -45.19 -14.57
CA MET A 5 -38.54 -43.80 -14.95
C MET A 5 -38.29 -42.91 -13.72
N PRO A 6 -37.43 -41.89 -13.82
CA PRO A 6 -37.13 -41.00 -12.70
C PRO A 6 -38.42 -40.31 -12.27
N ASN A 7 -38.66 -40.21 -10.96
CA ASN A 7 -39.87 -39.57 -10.47
C ASN A 7 -39.78 -38.04 -10.70
N ARG A 8 -40.91 -37.34 -10.70
CA ARG A 8 -40.99 -35.89 -10.98
C ARG A 8 -39.98 -35.05 -10.17
N ARG A 9 -39.67 -35.45 -8.93
CA ARG A 9 -38.68 -34.81 -8.05
C ARG A 9 -37.24 -35.08 -8.49
N ASP A 10 -36.95 -36.28 -9.01
CA ASP A 10 -35.64 -36.62 -9.58
C ASP A 10 -35.42 -35.90 -10.91
N PHE A 11 -36.45 -35.78 -11.75
CA PHE A 11 -36.38 -35.02 -13.00
C PHE A 11 -36.23 -33.51 -12.74
N LEU A 12 -36.89 -32.95 -11.72
CA LEU A 12 -36.73 -31.54 -11.34
C LEU A 12 -35.38 -31.28 -10.64
N SER A 13 -34.87 -32.23 -9.85
CA SER A 13 -33.55 -32.10 -9.20
C SER A 13 -32.40 -32.24 -10.21
N SER A 14 -32.50 -33.13 -11.19
CA SER A 14 -31.45 -33.33 -12.21
C SER A 14 -31.60 -32.42 -13.43
N GLY A 15 -32.84 -32.09 -13.84
CA GLY A 15 -33.13 -31.17 -14.95
C GLY A 15 -33.05 -29.69 -14.58
N GLY A 16 -33.42 -29.32 -13.34
CA GLY A 16 -33.30 -27.95 -12.83
C GLY A 16 -31.90 -27.60 -12.32
N ALA A 17 -31.16 -28.59 -11.79
CA ALA A 17 -29.78 -28.39 -11.38
C ALA A 17 -28.78 -28.48 -12.52
N GLY A 18 -29.13 -28.86 -13.76
CA GLY A 18 -28.15 -29.02 -14.85
C GLY A 18 -27.44 -27.72 -15.21
N PHE A 19 -28.17 -26.63 -15.44
CA PHE A 19 -27.57 -25.32 -15.75
C PHE A 19 -27.02 -24.62 -14.50
N GLY A 20 -27.71 -24.74 -13.36
CA GLY A 20 -27.25 -24.18 -12.09
C GLY A 20 -25.99 -24.86 -11.56
N SER A 21 -25.84 -26.18 -11.76
CA SER A 21 -24.64 -26.94 -11.38
C SER A 21 -23.49 -26.70 -12.35
N LEU A 22 -23.75 -26.45 -13.65
CA LEU A 22 -22.74 -25.97 -14.59
C LEU A 22 -22.22 -24.57 -14.21
N ALA A 23 -23.11 -23.64 -13.87
CA ALA A 23 -22.72 -22.32 -13.39
C ALA A 23 -21.97 -22.40 -12.05
N LEU A 24 -22.46 -23.22 -11.11
CA LEU A 24 -21.79 -23.46 -9.83
C LEU A 24 -20.43 -24.14 -10.01
N ALA A 25 -20.32 -25.12 -10.91
CA ALA A 25 -19.05 -25.78 -11.23
C ALA A 25 -18.06 -24.81 -11.86
N ALA A 26 -18.51 -23.90 -12.74
CA ALA A 26 -17.68 -22.83 -13.28
C ALA A 26 -17.17 -21.88 -12.18
N MET A 27 -18.05 -21.45 -11.27
CA MET A 27 -17.69 -20.59 -10.13
C MET A 27 -16.71 -21.29 -9.16
N LEU A 28 -16.96 -22.57 -8.84
CA LEU A 28 -16.07 -23.37 -7.99
C LEU A 28 -14.73 -23.66 -8.66
N GLN A 29 -14.71 -23.81 -9.98
CA GLN A 29 -13.50 -23.99 -10.75
C GLN A 29 -12.68 -22.70 -10.78
N GLU A 30 -13.29 -21.52 -10.91
CA GLU A 30 -12.60 -20.22 -10.75
C GLU A 30 -11.99 -20.07 -9.34
N GLU A 31 -12.72 -20.40 -8.28
CA GLU A 31 -12.19 -20.36 -6.90
C GLU A 31 -11.04 -21.36 -6.68
N SER A 32 -11.16 -22.57 -7.22
CA SER A 32 -10.09 -23.59 -7.18
C SER A 32 -8.90 -23.22 -8.08
N GLN A 33 -9.07 -22.38 -9.09
CA GLN A 33 -8.01 -21.96 -10.02
C GLN A 33 -7.22 -20.75 -9.51
N ALA A 34 -7.78 -19.92 -8.62
CA ALA A 34 -7.12 -18.81 -7.92
C ALA A 34 -6.03 -19.25 -6.92
N SER A 35 -5.78 -20.55 -6.88
CA SER A 35 -5.38 -21.24 -5.67
C SER A 35 -3.90 -21.71 -5.75
N SER A 36 -3.35 -21.82 -6.96
CA SER A 36 -1.88 -21.89 -7.21
C SER A 36 -1.38 -20.90 -8.27
N GLY A 37 -2.28 -20.15 -8.92
CA GLY A 37 -1.99 -19.06 -9.84
C GLY A 37 -3.12 -18.04 -9.79
N GLY A 38 -2.86 -16.80 -10.19
CA GLY A 38 -3.88 -15.76 -10.19
C GLY A 38 -5.11 -16.11 -11.05
N VAL A 39 -6.22 -15.41 -10.82
CA VAL A 39 -7.43 -15.59 -11.65
C VAL A 39 -7.24 -15.10 -13.08
N VAL A 40 -6.34 -14.14 -13.31
CA VAL A 40 -5.99 -13.66 -14.64
C VAL A 40 -5.00 -14.65 -15.26
N LYS A 41 -5.50 -15.53 -16.15
CA LYS A 41 -4.68 -16.56 -16.82
C LYS A 41 -3.87 -16.01 -17.98
N VAL A 42 -4.42 -15.03 -18.68
CA VAL A 42 -3.76 -14.31 -19.78
C VAL A 42 -3.89 -12.84 -19.47
N LEU A 43 -2.76 -12.12 -19.45
CA LEU A 43 -2.76 -10.67 -19.28
C LEU A 43 -3.48 -10.02 -20.46
N HIS A 44 -4.20 -8.94 -20.19
CA HIS A 44 -4.98 -8.24 -21.21
C HIS A 44 -4.08 -7.54 -22.23
N HIS A 45 -2.86 -7.19 -21.82
CA HIS A 45 -1.81 -6.57 -22.63
C HIS A 45 -0.43 -6.83 -22.01
N PRO A 46 0.68 -6.61 -22.75
CA PRO A 46 2.02 -6.81 -22.21
C PRO A 46 2.28 -5.95 -20.96
N PRO A 47 2.72 -6.56 -19.85
CA PRO A 47 3.02 -5.82 -18.63
C PRO A 47 4.31 -5.00 -18.81
N LYS A 48 4.34 -3.84 -18.16
CA LYS A 48 5.52 -2.97 -18.01
C LYS A 48 6.15 -3.08 -16.62
N ALA A 49 5.44 -3.69 -15.67
CA ALA A 49 5.91 -3.94 -14.32
C ALA A 49 5.48 -5.32 -13.82
N LYS A 50 6.14 -5.80 -12.76
CA LYS A 50 5.89 -7.10 -12.13
C LYS A 50 5.50 -6.94 -10.65
N PRO A 51 6.33 -6.34 -9.79
CA PRO A 51 5.95 -5.99 -8.43
C PRO A 51 5.60 -4.51 -8.23
N VAL A 52 4.96 -4.24 -7.10
CA VAL A 52 4.64 -2.88 -6.62
C VAL A 52 5.15 -2.72 -5.18
N VAL A 53 5.84 -1.62 -4.92
CA VAL A 53 6.12 -1.12 -3.58
C VAL A 53 5.27 0.12 -3.33
N GLN A 54 4.36 0.05 -2.36
CA GLN A 54 3.60 1.21 -1.91
C GLN A 54 4.19 1.75 -0.61
N LEU A 55 4.58 3.01 -0.61
CA LEU A 55 4.95 3.79 0.57
C LEU A 55 3.71 4.60 1.00
N PHE A 56 3.22 4.38 2.21
CA PHE A 56 2.03 5.02 2.76
C PHE A 56 2.40 5.91 3.96
N MET A 57 2.30 7.22 3.77
CA MET A 57 2.53 8.21 4.82
C MET A 57 1.20 8.53 5.51
N ALA A 58 0.92 7.81 6.60
CA ALA A 58 -0.36 7.88 7.30
C ALA A 58 -0.41 9.10 8.22
N GLY A 59 -1.49 9.86 8.13
CA GLY A 59 -1.67 11.12 8.84
C GLY A 59 -1.75 12.33 7.91
N ALA A 60 -1.94 12.17 6.61
CA ALA A 60 -2.08 13.29 5.66
C ALA A 60 -0.82 14.16 5.54
N ALA A 61 0.20 13.58 4.93
CA ALA A 61 1.46 14.23 4.64
C ALA A 61 1.25 15.49 3.78
N SER A 62 1.71 16.64 4.28
CA SER A 62 1.50 17.93 3.63
C SER A 62 2.17 18.03 2.26
N HIS A 63 1.38 18.09 1.19
CA HIS A 63 1.91 18.26 -0.17
C HIS A 63 2.63 19.60 -0.35
N ILE A 64 2.14 20.67 0.25
CA ILE A 64 2.71 22.03 0.14
C ILE A 64 3.97 22.25 0.98
N ASP A 65 4.26 21.37 1.94
CA ASP A 65 5.49 21.43 2.73
C ASP A 65 6.55 20.40 2.26
N LEU A 66 6.20 19.52 1.30
CA LEU A 66 7.10 18.49 0.76
C LEU A 66 7.39 18.67 -0.74
N TRP A 67 6.35 18.78 -1.55
CA TRP A 67 6.44 18.54 -3.00
C TRP A 67 5.95 19.70 -3.85
N ASP A 68 4.91 20.42 -3.42
CA ASP A 68 4.16 21.37 -4.24
C ASP A 68 4.42 22.81 -3.77
N HIS A 69 5.51 23.39 -4.25
CA HIS A 69 5.96 24.72 -3.83
C HIS A 69 4.95 25.82 -4.18
N LYS A 70 4.52 26.61 -3.18
CA LYS A 70 3.54 27.71 -3.32
C LYS A 70 4.12 29.07 -2.94
N PRO A 71 4.71 29.82 -3.90
CA PRO A 71 5.21 31.18 -3.65
C PRO A 71 4.18 32.16 -3.10
N MET A 72 2.89 31.95 -3.42
CA MET A 72 1.82 32.81 -2.88
C MET A 72 1.67 32.67 -1.36
N LEU A 73 1.89 31.49 -0.79
CA LEU A 73 1.87 31.30 0.66
C LEU A 73 3.04 32.01 1.35
N GLU A 74 4.20 32.11 0.69
CA GLU A 74 5.33 32.88 1.21
C GLU A 74 5.03 34.38 1.20
N LYS A 75 4.45 34.87 0.11
CA LYS A 75 4.11 36.28 -0.08
C LYS A 75 3.05 36.77 0.91
N HIS A 76 2.02 35.96 1.15
CA HIS A 76 0.86 36.33 1.98
C HIS A 76 0.92 35.75 3.39
N HIS A 77 2.07 35.23 3.81
CA HIS A 77 2.21 34.58 5.10
C HIS A 77 1.78 35.50 6.26
N GLY A 78 0.86 35.00 7.10
CA GLY A 78 0.35 35.72 8.26
C GLY A 78 -0.84 36.64 7.96
N GLU A 79 -1.18 36.86 6.69
CA GLU A 79 -2.41 37.55 6.29
C GLU A 79 -3.63 36.65 6.47
N GLU A 80 -4.81 37.25 6.67
CA GLU A 80 -6.08 36.51 6.76
C GLU A 80 -6.30 35.66 5.50
N SER A 81 -6.71 34.39 5.71
CA SER A 81 -6.93 33.49 4.59
C SER A 81 -8.28 33.77 3.92
N ASP A 82 -8.26 33.96 2.60
CA ASP A 82 -9.45 34.12 1.77
C ASP A 82 -9.45 33.08 0.64
N PHE A 83 -10.24 32.03 0.84
CA PHE A 83 -10.39 30.95 -0.13
C PHE A 83 -11.37 31.30 -1.27
N GLY A 84 -12.04 32.45 -1.20
CA GLY A 84 -13.08 32.87 -2.16
C GLY A 84 -14.37 32.04 -2.10
N GLU A 85 -14.49 31.13 -1.13
CA GLU A 85 -15.64 30.27 -0.90
C GLU A 85 -15.71 29.86 0.57
N HIS A 86 -16.88 29.34 0.99
CA HIS A 86 -17.01 28.80 2.33
C HIS A 86 -16.17 27.51 2.46
N VAL A 87 -15.37 27.43 3.52
CA VAL A 87 -14.53 26.27 3.81
C VAL A 87 -14.92 25.67 5.15
N GLU A 88 -15.26 24.39 5.12
CA GLU A 88 -15.46 23.60 6.32
C GLU A 88 -14.09 23.12 6.83
N ALA A 89 -13.63 23.70 7.94
CA ALA A 89 -12.48 23.20 8.67
C ALA A 89 -12.86 21.91 9.42
N PHE A 90 -11.93 20.97 9.50
CA PHE A 90 -12.11 19.75 10.28
C PHE A 90 -11.96 20.04 11.78
N GLN A 91 -11.03 20.92 12.16
CA GLN A 91 -10.78 21.32 13.56
C GLN A 91 -10.43 22.81 13.71
N ASN A 92 -10.99 23.47 14.73
CA ASN A 92 -10.60 24.80 15.23
C ASN A 92 -10.66 25.99 14.24
N GLY A 93 -11.30 25.84 13.08
CA GLY A 93 -11.50 26.93 12.12
C GLY A 93 -10.26 27.28 11.30
N LEU A 94 -10.39 28.24 10.38
CA LEU A 94 -9.32 28.68 9.47
C LEU A 94 -8.48 29.78 10.10
N GLY A 95 -7.16 29.60 10.16
CA GLY A 95 -6.20 30.64 10.51
C GLY A 95 -5.70 31.43 9.30
N PRO A 96 -4.72 32.34 9.48
CA PRO A 96 -4.06 33.05 8.39
C PRO A 96 -3.31 32.13 7.42
N TRP A 97 -2.93 32.64 6.25
CA TRP A 97 -2.08 31.91 5.30
C TRP A 97 -0.74 31.53 5.93
N MET A 98 -0.33 30.27 5.70
CA MET A 98 0.89 29.72 6.28
C MET A 98 1.86 29.30 5.18
N LYS A 99 3.02 29.96 5.11
CA LYS A 99 4.15 29.48 4.30
C LYS A 99 4.68 28.17 4.84
N SER A 100 5.31 27.37 3.98
CA SER A 100 6.08 26.22 4.44
C SER A 100 7.17 26.66 5.43
N PRO A 101 7.35 25.96 6.56
CA PRO A 101 8.49 26.21 7.45
C PRO A 101 9.82 25.74 6.86
N PHE A 102 9.76 24.95 5.78
CA PHE A 102 10.91 24.37 5.09
C PHE A 102 11.21 25.11 3.79
N LYS A 103 12.49 25.32 3.51
CA LYS A 103 12.94 25.93 2.26
C LYS A 103 12.78 24.97 1.08
N PHE A 104 12.32 25.49 -0.05
CA PHE A 104 12.29 24.74 -1.31
C PHE A 104 13.49 25.09 -2.20
N SER A 105 13.99 24.09 -2.92
CA SER A 105 15.07 24.26 -3.89
C SER A 105 14.83 23.39 -5.13
N PRO A 106 15.27 23.83 -6.33
CA PRO A 106 15.17 23.01 -7.53
C PRO A 106 16.18 21.86 -7.45
N GLN A 107 15.74 20.66 -7.80
CA GLN A 107 16.54 19.45 -7.79
C GLN A 107 16.41 18.71 -9.12
N GLY A 108 17.41 17.88 -9.45
CA GLY A 108 17.46 17.13 -10.71
C GLY A 108 17.56 18.01 -11.95
N GLU A 109 17.57 17.36 -13.12
CA GLU A 109 17.53 18.01 -14.42
C GLU A 109 16.15 18.61 -14.73
N SER A 110 15.09 18.01 -14.19
CA SER A 110 13.72 18.53 -14.26
C SER A 110 13.53 19.84 -13.50
N GLY A 111 14.47 20.21 -12.62
CA GLY A 111 14.38 21.40 -11.78
C GLY A 111 13.20 21.34 -10.79
N LYS A 112 12.77 20.13 -10.41
CA LYS A 112 11.63 19.95 -9.51
C LYS A 112 11.91 20.64 -8.18
N MET A 113 11.04 21.57 -7.80
CA MET A 113 11.07 22.17 -6.47
C MET A 113 10.62 21.13 -5.45
N ILE A 114 11.50 20.82 -4.48
CA ILE A 114 11.18 20.01 -3.29
C ILE A 114 11.72 20.70 -2.03
N SER A 115 11.14 20.38 -0.86
CA SER A 115 11.57 20.98 0.40
C SER A 115 12.85 20.35 0.96
N GLU A 116 13.57 21.09 1.81
CA GLU A 116 14.85 20.66 2.38
C GLU A 116 14.73 19.39 3.25
N VAL A 117 13.53 19.09 3.77
CA VAL A 117 13.29 17.89 4.58
C VAL A 117 13.19 16.63 3.73
N VAL A 118 12.92 16.75 2.43
CA VAL A 118 12.93 15.63 1.46
C VAL A 118 14.12 15.69 0.50
N GLU A 119 15.09 16.57 0.75
CA GLU A 119 16.31 16.74 -0.06
C GLU A 119 17.07 15.43 -0.40
N PRO A 120 17.12 14.39 0.45
CA PRO A 120 17.74 13.11 0.06
C PRO A 120 17.15 12.50 -1.23
N LEU A 121 15.86 12.76 -1.52
CA LEU A 121 15.18 12.33 -2.75
C LEU A 121 15.48 13.22 -3.96
N GLY A 122 16.15 14.37 -3.78
CA GLY A 122 16.46 15.32 -4.85
C GLY A 122 17.21 14.70 -6.03
N CYS A 123 18.08 13.75 -5.75
CA CYS A 123 18.82 12.99 -6.77
C CYS A 123 17.99 11.93 -7.53
N CYS A 124 16.74 11.70 -7.12
CA CYS A 124 15.83 10.72 -7.73
C CYS A 124 14.63 11.38 -8.43
N VAL A 125 14.48 12.72 -8.37
CA VAL A 125 13.27 13.40 -8.87
C VAL A 125 13.06 13.23 -10.38
N ASP A 126 14.13 13.01 -11.13
CA ASP A 126 14.06 12.76 -12.57
C ASP A 126 13.57 11.34 -12.92
N ASP A 127 13.51 10.44 -11.94
CA ASP A 127 12.90 9.11 -12.05
C ASP A 127 11.44 9.09 -11.55
N ILE A 128 10.95 10.21 -11.03
CA ILE A 128 9.64 10.31 -10.36
C ILE A 128 8.65 11.11 -11.22
N ALA A 129 7.42 10.61 -11.33
CA ALA A 129 6.27 11.34 -11.84
C ALA A 129 5.40 11.82 -10.67
N PHE A 130 5.27 13.12 -10.51
CA PHE A 130 4.43 13.73 -9.46
C PHE A 130 3.00 13.93 -9.97
N VAL A 131 2.01 13.67 -9.13
CA VAL A 131 0.58 13.95 -9.38
C VAL A 131 0.09 14.92 -8.30
N HIS A 132 -0.05 16.22 -8.61
CA HIS A 132 -0.34 17.25 -7.60
C HIS A 132 -1.84 17.60 -7.46
N ASN A 133 -2.72 17.08 -8.31
CA ASN A 133 -4.16 17.34 -8.29
C ASN A 133 -4.99 16.17 -7.75
N MET A 134 -4.42 15.34 -6.86
CA MET A 134 -5.17 14.25 -6.24
C MET A 134 -6.29 14.81 -5.36
N VAL A 135 -7.49 14.25 -5.43
CA VAL A 135 -8.61 14.60 -4.56
C VAL A 135 -9.16 13.38 -3.84
N GLY A 136 -9.64 13.60 -2.62
CA GLY A 136 -10.39 12.66 -1.81
C GLY A 136 -11.81 13.17 -1.57
N ILE A 137 -12.59 12.35 -0.89
CA ILE A 137 -14.01 12.63 -0.56
C ILE A 137 -14.27 12.64 0.95
N THR A 138 -13.22 12.63 1.77
CA THR A 138 -13.29 12.74 3.24
C THR A 138 -11.97 13.22 3.80
N GLY A 139 -12.03 14.11 4.80
CA GLY A 139 -10.88 14.53 5.61
C GLY A 139 -10.73 13.72 6.91
N VAL A 140 -11.38 12.56 7.03
CA VAL A 140 -11.25 11.68 8.22
C VAL A 140 -10.22 10.60 7.93
N HIS A 141 -9.15 10.52 8.74
CA HIS A 141 -8.06 9.55 8.55
C HIS A 141 -8.56 8.12 8.33
N SER A 142 -9.44 7.61 9.20
CA SER A 142 -9.93 6.23 9.08
C SER A 142 -10.71 5.97 7.79
N GLN A 143 -11.48 6.93 7.28
CA GLN A 143 -12.20 6.73 6.03
C GLN A 143 -11.28 6.92 4.82
N ALA A 144 -10.35 7.86 4.89
CA ALA A 144 -9.45 8.18 3.79
C ALA A 144 -8.33 7.14 3.63
N THR A 145 -7.83 6.53 4.72
CA THR A 145 -6.89 5.41 4.62
C THR A 145 -7.53 4.21 3.93
N TYR A 146 -8.78 3.89 4.24
CA TYR A 146 -9.52 2.89 3.47
C TYR A 146 -9.67 3.30 2.01
N LEU A 147 -10.02 4.56 1.73
CA LEU A 147 -10.19 5.02 0.36
C LEU A 147 -8.91 4.82 -0.47
N GLN A 148 -7.74 5.20 0.07
CA GLN A 148 -6.47 5.02 -0.66
C GLN A 148 -6.04 3.55 -0.77
N ALA A 149 -6.29 2.75 0.26
CA ALA A 149 -5.88 1.35 0.27
C ALA A 149 -6.83 0.43 -0.52
N THR A 150 -8.12 0.74 -0.56
CA THR A 150 -9.20 -0.14 -1.03
C THR A 150 -10.11 0.49 -2.09
N GLY A 151 -10.01 1.79 -2.38
CA GLY A 151 -10.97 2.48 -3.24
C GLY A 151 -12.31 2.79 -2.56
N PHE A 152 -12.54 2.39 -1.30
CA PHE A 152 -13.80 2.64 -0.60
C PHE A 152 -13.56 3.33 0.75
N GLN A 153 -14.45 4.24 1.16
CA GLN A 153 -14.37 4.89 2.48
C GLN A 153 -14.85 4.01 3.65
N ARG A 154 -15.43 2.84 3.34
CA ARG A 154 -16.06 1.93 4.30
C ARG A 154 -15.29 0.61 4.34
N PRO A 155 -15.28 -0.08 5.50
CA PRO A 155 -14.68 -1.41 5.59
C PRO A 155 -15.44 -2.43 4.74
N GLY A 156 -14.83 -3.60 4.55
CA GLY A 156 -15.43 -4.73 3.84
C GLY A 156 -15.01 -4.87 2.38
N PHE A 157 -13.99 -4.12 1.96
CA PHE A 157 -13.43 -4.20 0.63
C PHE A 157 -11.95 -4.60 0.68
N PRO A 158 -11.48 -5.40 -0.30
CA PRO A 158 -10.09 -5.81 -0.37
C PRO A 158 -9.17 -4.62 -0.64
N GLY A 159 -7.94 -4.64 -0.12
CA GLY A 159 -6.91 -3.67 -0.49
C GLY A 159 -6.22 -3.96 -1.82
N MET A 160 -5.54 -2.98 -2.40
CA MET A 160 -4.86 -3.11 -3.71
C MET A 160 -3.87 -4.29 -3.77
N GLY A 161 -3.09 -4.51 -2.71
CA GLY A 161 -2.19 -5.67 -2.63
C GLY A 161 -2.94 -7.00 -2.67
N SER A 162 -4.15 -7.06 -2.11
CA SER A 162 -5.02 -8.23 -2.22
C SER A 162 -5.59 -8.43 -3.62
N TRP A 163 -5.90 -7.34 -4.34
CA TRP A 163 -6.31 -7.42 -5.75
C TRP A 163 -5.22 -8.02 -6.60
N ILE A 164 -3.99 -7.53 -6.45
CA ILE A 164 -2.83 -7.98 -7.22
C ILE A 164 -2.49 -9.43 -6.88
N SER A 165 -2.53 -9.78 -5.58
CA SER A 165 -2.35 -11.17 -5.13
C SER A 165 -3.40 -12.10 -5.74
N TYR A 166 -4.67 -11.71 -5.70
CA TYR A 166 -5.77 -12.48 -6.30
C TYR A 166 -5.66 -12.58 -7.83
N ALA A 167 -5.36 -11.46 -8.50
CA ALA A 167 -5.33 -11.38 -9.95
C ALA A 167 -4.16 -12.17 -10.55
N LEU A 168 -2.97 -12.06 -9.97
CA LEU A 168 -1.73 -12.55 -10.58
C LEU A 168 -1.08 -13.71 -9.82
N GLY A 169 -1.43 -13.92 -8.54
CA GLY A 169 -0.82 -14.94 -7.70
C GLY A 169 0.65 -14.68 -7.40
N SER A 170 1.26 -15.64 -6.70
CA SER A 170 2.68 -15.60 -6.35
C SER A 170 3.58 -15.92 -7.55
N ILE A 171 4.75 -15.30 -7.59
CA ILE A 171 5.86 -15.67 -8.49
C ILE A 171 6.99 -16.40 -7.75
N ASN A 172 6.81 -16.63 -6.45
CA ASN A 172 7.73 -17.35 -5.59
C ASN A 172 6.96 -18.41 -4.78
N GLU A 173 7.65 -19.39 -4.22
CA GLU A 173 7.01 -20.47 -3.47
C GLU A 173 7.04 -20.25 -1.95
N ASP A 174 7.99 -19.48 -1.43
CA ASP A 174 8.32 -19.52 0.00
C ASP A 174 7.89 -18.28 0.80
N LEU A 175 7.50 -17.20 0.12
CA LEU A 175 7.11 -15.93 0.71
C LEU A 175 5.69 -15.53 0.29
N PRO A 176 5.00 -14.70 1.11
CA PRO A 176 3.70 -14.17 0.75
C PRO A 176 3.75 -13.35 -0.54
N THR A 177 2.68 -13.39 -1.33
CA THR A 177 2.54 -12.53 -2.50
C THR A 177 2.38 -11.06 -2.10
N PHE A 178 1.76 -10.79 -0.95
CA PHE A 178 1.51 -9.47 -0.40
C PHE A 178 2.07 -9.36 1.02
N VAL A 179 3.11 -8.53 1.20
CA VAL A 179 3.72 -8.21 2.49
C VAL A 179 3.39 -6.78 2.89
N VAL A 180 3.13 -6.58 4.18
CA VAL A 180 2.95 -5.27 4.80
C VAL A 180 4.04 -5.08 5.84
N LEU A 181 4.73 -3.94 5.79
CA LEU A 181 5.73 -3.48 6.75
C LEU A 181 5.14 -2.29 7.52
N PRO A 182 4.51 -2.51 8.69
CA PRO A 182 3.88 -1.45 9.46
C PRO A 182 4.88 -0.41 9.97
N ASP A 183 4.34 0.65 10.56
CA ASP A 183 5.18 1.54 11.35
C ASP A 183 5.68 0.82 12.61
N HIS A 184 6.89 1.13 13.05
CA HIS A 184 7.48 0.47 14.23
C HIS A 184 6.68 0.76 15.51
N ARG A 185 5.93 1.87 15.54
CA ARG A 185 5.05 2.28 16.64
C ARG A 185 3.67 1.63 16.57
N GLY A 186 3.32 0.99 15.45
CA GLY A 186 2.10 0.21 15.31
C GLY A 186 1.38 0.41 13.98
N TYR A 187 0.08 0.17 14.02
CA TYR A 187 -0.76 0.20 12.84
C TYR A 187 -1.41 1.57 12.61
N ALA A 188 -1.60 1.91 11.34
CA ALA A 188 -2.42 3.04 10.93
C ALA A 188 -3.87 2.90 11.39
N SER A 189 -4.65 3.98 11.29
CA SER A 189 -6.10 3.95 11.45
C SER A 189 -6.72 2.76 10.70
N ASN A 190 -7.61 2.02 11.37
CA ASN A 190 -8.23 0.74 10.95
C ASN A 190 -7.37 -0.52 11.03
N GLY A 191 -6.06 -0.37 11.19
CA GLY A 191 -5.11 -1.46 11.28
C GLY A 191 -5.18 -2.47 10.13
N PRO A 192 -5.12 -3.78 10.41
CA PRO A 192 -5.08 -4.82 9.37
C PRO A 192 -6.22 -4.80 8.34
N LYS A 193 -7.31 -4.08 8.63
CA LYS A 193 -8.43 -3.94 7.71
C LYS A 193 -8.07 -3.16 6.44
N ASN A 194 -7.01 -2.34 6.45
CA ASN A 194 -6.54 -1.62 5.25
C ASN A 194 -5.96 -2.57 4.18
N TRP A 195 -5.51 -3.77 4.56
CA TRP A 195 -4.90 -4.76 3.66
C TRP A 195 -5.55 -6.15 3.79
N GLY A 196 -6.82 -6.18 4.21
CA GLY A 196 -7.61 -7.40 4.28
C GLY A 196 -8.00 -7.92 2.90
N SER A 197 -8.24 -9.23 2.78
CA SER A 197 -8.80 -9.82 1.56
C SER A 197 -10.31 -9.58 1.43
N ALA A 198 -11.00 -9.26 2.52
CA ALA A 198 -12.46 -9.11 2.57
C ALA A 198 -13.19 -10.30 1.93
N PHE A 199 -13.84 -10.10 0.79
CA PHE A 199 -14.55 -11.16 0.04
C PHE A 199 -13.67 -11.93 -0.96
N LEU A 200 -12.41 -11.55 -1.12
CA LEU A 200 -11.42 -12.36 -1.86
C LEU A 200 -10.95 -13.53 -0.99
N PRO A 201 -10.39 -14.60 -1.61
CA PRO A 201 -9.81 -15.71 -0.88
C PRO A 201 -8.84 -15.25 0.21
N ALA A 202 -8.86 -15.91 1.36
CA ALA A 202 -8.02 -15.54 2.51
C ALA A 202 -6.51 -15.54 2.20
N SER A 203 -6.08 -16.33 1.21
CA SER A 203 -4.70 -16.35 0.70
C SER A 203 -4.24 -15.03 0.06
N SER A 204 -5.16 -14.13 -0.26
CA SER A 204 -4.85 -12.81 -0.83
C SER A 204 -4.65 -11.72 0.24
N GLN A 205 -4.81 -12.04 1.52
CA GLN A 205 -4.61 -11.10 2.61
C GLN A 205 -3.13 -10.69 2.74
N GLY A 206 -2.87 -9.44 3.11
CA GLY A 206 -1.51 -8.98 3.39
C GLY A 206 -0.95 -9.58 4.69
N THR A 207 0.28 -10.10 4.63
CA THR A 207 1.02 -10.61 5.79
C THR A 207 1.85 -9.49 6.40
N ALA A 208 1.58 -9.15 7.66
CA ALA A 208 2.34 -8.13 8.38
C ALA A 208 3.67 -8.70 8.88
N ILE A 209 4.76 -7.97 8.63
CA ILE A 209 6.10 -8.26 9.13
C ILE A 209 6.63 -7.00 9.83
N PHE A 210 7.11 -7.15 11.06
CA PHE A 210 7.69 -6.08 11.88
C PHE A 210 9.21 -6.25 11.99
N PRO A 211 10.00 -5.85 10.98
CA PRO A 211 11.44 -6.13 10.93
C PRO A 211 12.28 -5.43 12.01
N GLN A 212 11.65 -4.59 12.82
CA GLN A 212 12.26 -3.92 13.95
C GLN A 212 12.21 -4.73 15.24
N ARG A 213 11.39 -5.79 15.29
CA ARG A 213 11.16 -6.62 16.49
C ARG A 213 12.06 -7.85 16.49
N ASP A 214 12.36 -8.35 17.68
CA ASP A 214 13.06 -9.63 17.86
C ASP A 214 12.29 -10.81 17.26
N ASN A 215 10.95 -10.74 17.31
CA ASN A 215 10.06 -11.65 16.59
C ASN A 215 9.32 -10.87 15.48
N PRO A 216 9.84 -10.84 14.24
CA PRO A 216 9.24 -10.05 13.16
C PRO A 216 7.89 -10.56 12.67
N ILE A 217 7.62 -11.86 12.87
CA ILE A 217 6.40 -12.54 12.42
C ILE A 217 5.80 -13.24 13.63
N GLU A 218 4.59 -12.82 14.01
CA GLU A 218 3.88 -13.40 15.15
C GLU A 218 3.60 -14.89 14.92
N ASP A 219 3.65 -15.68 15.99
CA ASP A 219 3.37 -17.13 16.00
C ASP A 219 4.17 -17.97 15.00
N LEU A 220 5.32 -17.47 14.51
CA LEU A 220 6.14 -18.19 13.54
C LEU A 220 6.80 -19.43 14.14
N MET A 221 7.19 -19.39 15.42
CA MET A 221 7.87 -20.48 16.12
C MET A 221 7.09 -20.87 17.38
N PRO A 222 7.05 -22.18 17.74
CA PRO A 222 6.38 -22.61 18.96
C PRO A 222 7.09 -22.08 20.22
N HIS A 223 6.34 -21.48 21.14
CA HIS A 223 6.85 -20.91 22.40
C HIS A 223 6.90 -21.92 23.57
N ALA A 224 7.01 -23.22 23.29
CA ALA A 224 6.89 -24.27 24.31
C ALA A 224 8.08 -25.25 24.30
N ASP A 225 8.75 -25.38 25.43
CA ASP A 225 9.99 -26.18 25.60
C ASP A 225 9.79 -27.68 25.37
N TYR A 226 8.55 -28.16 25.41
CA TYR A 226 8.19 -29.57 25.17
C TYR A 226 7.83 -29.87 23.72
N VAL A 227 7.75 -28.86 22.84
CA VAL A 227 7.48 -29.05 21.41
C VAL A 227 8.79 -29.31 20.69
N THR A 228 9.01 -30.56 20.30
CA THR A 228 10.15 -30.94 19.47
C THR A 228 9.85 -30.71 17.99
N GLN A 229 10.90 -30.52 17.16
CA GLN A 229 10.74 -30.39 15.71
C GLN A 229 10.03 -31.61 15.09
N GLU A 230 10.27 -32.81 15.62
CA GLU A 230 9.58 -34.03 15.20
C GLU A 230 8.09 -34.01 15.60
N GLY A 231 7.79 -33.59 16.83
CA GLY A 231 6.42 -33.46 17.33
C GLY A 231 5.60 -32.42 16.56
N ASP A 232 6.20 -31.28 16.23
CA ASP A 232 5.57 -30.24 15.40
C ASP A 232 5.26 -30.77 14.00
N ARG A 233 6.24 -31.42 13.34
CA ARG A 233 6.06 -32.05 12.02
C ARG A 233 4.94 -33.09 12.01
N ASP A 234 4.88 -33.95 13.03
CA ASP A 234 3.86 -35.00 13.10
C ASP A 234 2.48 -34.46 13.49
N GLY A 235 2.43 -33.39 14.30
CA GLY A 235 1.23 -32.59 14.55
C GLY A 235 0.67 -31.98 13.28
N LEU A 236 1.51 -31.30 12.48
CA LEU A 236 1.14 -30.74 11.18
C LEU A 236 0.65 -31.82 10.20
N LYS A 237 1.30 -32.99 10.16
CA LYS A 237 0.83 -34.13 9.34
C LYS A 237 -0.55 -34.63 9.78
N LEU A 238 -0.82 -34.71 11.09
CA LEU A 238 -2.12 -35.10 11.60
C LEU A 238 -3.20 -34.07 11.25
N LEU A 239 -2.92 -32.79 11.49
CA LEU A 239 -3.79 -31.68 11.12
C LEU A 239 -4.13 -31.71 9.62
N ASN A 240 -3.12 -31.88 8.76
CA ASN A 240 -3.32 -31.98 7.32
C ASN A 240 -4.18 -33.19 6.91
N ARG A 241 -4.04 -34.34 7.57
CA ARG A 241 -4.93 -35.48 7.34
C ARG A 241 -6.36 -35.18 7.75
N MET A 242 -6.57 -34.53 8.90
CA MET A 242 -7.90 -34.14 9.37
C MET A 242 -8.54 -33.12 8.43
N ASN A 243 -7.78 -32.10 8.01
CA ASN A 243 -8.21 -31.08 7.07
C ASN A 243 -8.62 -31.68 5.73
N ARG A 244 -7.81 -32.59 5.15
CA ARG A 244 -8.16 -33.29 3.90
C ARG A 244 -9.43 -34.12 4.04
N ARG A 245 -9.60 -34.84 5.15
CA ARG A 245 -10.82 -35.64 5.40
C ARG A 245 -12.06 -34.75 5.54
N TYR A 246 -11.93 -33.59 6.19
CA TYR A 246 -13.02 -32.63 6.32
C TYR A 246 -13.35 -31.98 4.96
N GLN A 247 -12.34 -31.68 4.15
CA GLN A 247 -12.47 -31.13 2.81
C GLN A 247 -13.25 -32.07 1.88
N GLN A 248 -12.95 -33.37 1.89
CA GLN A 248 -13.62 -34.39 1.06
C GLN A 248 -15.15 -34.46 1.25
N GLN A 249 -15.69 -33.90 2.34
CA GLN A 249 -17.13 -33.84 2.57
C GLN A 249 -17.75 -32.49 2.17
N ARG A 250 -16.92 -31.53 1.75
CA ARG A 250 -17.25 -30.10 1.55
C ARG A 250 -16.41 -29.52 0.41
N ASP A 251 -16.39 -30.20 -0.73
CA ASP A 251 -15.59 -29.80 -1.90
C ASP A 251 -15.97 -28.39 -2.45
N HIS A 252 -17.09 -27.83 -1.99
CA HIS A 252 -17.59 -26.50 -2.37
C HIS A 252 -17.16 -25.37 -1.41
N ASP A 253 -16.44 -25.65 -0.31
CA ASP A 253 -16.02 -24.63 0.67
C ASP A 253 -14.54 -24.26 0.50
N SER A 254 -14.27 -23.25 -0.32
CA SER A 254 -12.92 -22.75 -0.62
C SER A 254 -12.22 -22.11 0.59
N ARG A 255 -12.95 -21.76 1.66
CA ARG A 255 -12.37 -21.11 2.85
C ARG A 255 -11.41 -22.03 3.59
N LEU A 256 -11.74 -23.33 3.67
CA LEU A 256 -10.84 -24.31 4.28
C LEU A 256 -9.56 -24.48 3.46
N VAL A 257 -9.67 -24.57 2.13
CA VAL A 257 -8.52 -24.70 1.24
C VAL A 257 -7.60 -23.49 1.36
N ALA A 258 -8.17 -22.27 1.38
CA ALA A 258 -7.41 -21.05 1.60
C ALA A 258 -6.69 -21.04 2.96
N ARG A 259 -7.34 -21.53 4.02
CA ARG A 259 -6.72 -21.68 5.35
C ARG A 259 -5.59 -22.71 5.36
N ILE A 260 -5.78 -23.88 4.75
CA ILE A 260 -4.72 -24.92 4.63
C ILE A 260 -3.49 -24.31 3.97
N ARG A 261 -3.67 -23.60 2.85
CA ARG A 261 -2.56 -22.94 2.15
C ARG A 261 -1.89 -21.85 2.97
N SER A 262 -2.66 -21.08 3.73
CA SER A 262 -2.09 -20.09 4.65
C SER A 262 -1.16 -20.76 5.68
N TYR A 263 -1.52 -21.94 6.19
CA TYR A 263 -0.66 -22.68 7.11
C TYR A 263 0.57 -23.30 6.42
N GLU A 264 0.41 -23.82 5.20
CA GLU A 264 1.54 -24.33 4.41
C GLU A 264 2.53 -23.23 4.04
N LEU A 265 2.04 -22.03 3.71
CA LEU A 265 2.87 -20.85 3.51
C LEU A 265 3.59 -20.45 4.80
N ALA A 266 2.89 -20.40 5.94
CA ALA A 266 3.53 -20.09 7.23
C ALA A 266 4.66 -21.08 7.56
N ALA A 267 4.45 -22.39 7.30
CA ALA A 267 5.48 -23.40 7.48
C ALA A 267 6.70 -23.21 6.57
N ARG A 268 6.51 -22.77 5.31
CA ARG A 268 7.62 -22.42 4.41
C ARG A 268 8.33 -21.14 4.85
N MET A 269 7.57 -20.14 5.30
CA MET A 269 8.10 -18.89 5.81
C MET A 269 9.03 -19.09 7.02
N GLN A 270 8.81 -20.13 7.85
CA GLN A 270 9.72 -20.45 8.97
C GLN A 270 11.17 -20.62 8.51
N LEU A 271 11.40 -21.13 7.30
CA LEU A 271 12.73 -21.34 6.75
C LEU A 271 13.24 -20.12 5.98
N SER A 272 12.39 -19.51 5.15
CA SER A 272 12.83 -18.48 4.19
C SER A 272 12.70 -17.04 4.70
N ALA A 273 11.81 -16.77 5.65
CA ALA A 273 11.63 -15.42 6.18
C ALA A 273 12.85 -14.92 6.99
N PRO A 274 13.49 -15.72 7.86
CA PRO A 274 14.68 -15.26 8.57
C PRO A 274 15.79 -14.77 7.62
N GLU A 275 16.05 -15.50 6.54
CA GLU A 275 17.05 -15.11 5.54
C GLU A 275 16.65 -13.83 4.79
N ALA A 276 15.36 -13.68 4.46
CA ALA A 276 14.86 -12.48 3.78
C ALA A 276 14.96 -11.22 4.66
N LEU A 277 14.83 -11.38 5.99
CA LEU A 277 14.84 -10.28 6.95
C LEU A 277 16.22 -10.00 7.55
N ASP A 278 17.16 -10.94 7.44
CA ASP A 278 18.54 -10.75 7.89
C ASP A 278 19.31 -9.79 6.98
N ILE A 279 19.68 -8.65 7.56
CA ILE A 279 20.47 -7.59 6.90
C ILE A 279 21.93 -7.58 7.36
N SER A 280 22.34 -8.49 8.25
CA SER A 280 23.69 -8.49 8.83
C SER A 280 24.80 -8.75 7.81
N GLY A 281 24.46 -9.40 6.69
CA GLY A 281 25.37 -9.64 5.56
C GLY A 281 25.43 -8.52 4.53
N GLU A 282 24.69 -7.43 4.70
CA GLU A 282 24.68 -6.31 3.75
C GLU A 282 25.96 -5.49 3.88
N PRO A 283 26.57 -5.04 2.76
CA PRO A 283 27.78 -4.23 2.81
C PRO A 283 27.58 -2.91 3.57
N ASP A 284 28.61 -2.44 4.29
CA ASP A 284 28.57 -1.19 5.06
C ASP A 284 28.08 0.03 4.26
N HIS A 285 28.45 0.10 2.98
CA HIS A 285 28.03 1.21 2.11
C HIS A 285 26.53 1.16 1.78
N ILE A 286 25.94 -0.04 1.66
CA ILE A 286 24.49 -0.22 1.50
C ILE A 286 23.79 0.12 2.81
N MET A 287 24.28 -0.41 3.92
CA MET A 287 23.74 -0.10 5.25
C MET A 287 23.71 1.41 5.50
N LYS A 288 24.82 2.10 5.23
CA LYS A 288 24.91 3.56 5.35
C LYS A 288 23.97 4.28 4.38
N MET A 289 23.84 3.82 3.13
CA MET A 289 22.95 4.42 2.15
C MET A 289 21.48 4.41 2.61
N TYR A 290 21.05 3.32 3.25
CA TYR A 290 19.71 3.20 3.84
C TYR A 290 19.56 3.86 5.22
N GLY A 291 20.60 4.53 5.76
CA GLY A 291 20.53 5.14 7.10
C GLY A 291 20.63 4.14 8.26
N LEU A 292 21.28 3.00 8.05
CA LEU A 292 21.45 1.89 9.00
C LEU A 292 22.87 1.78 9.54
N ASP A 293 23.61 2.89 9.59
CA ASP A 293 24.98 2.96 10.10
C ASP A 293 25.06 2.99 11.65
N ARG A 294 23.91 2.93 12.34
CA ARG A 294 23.79 3.07 13.81
C ARG A 294 22.90 2.02 14.46
N LEU A 295 22.87 0.80 13.92
CA LEU A 295 22.04 -0.28 14.45
C LEU A 295 22.19 -0.45 15.96
N GLY A 296 21.05 -0.55 16.66
CA GLY A 296 21.01 -0.75 18.11
C GLY A 296 21.18 0.53 18.93
N ALA A 297 21.16 1.71 18.29
CA ALA A 297 21.12 2.97 19.00
C ALA A 297 19.83 3.11 19.83
N THR A 298 19.95 3.74 20.99
CA THR A 298 18.80 4.25 21.75
C THR A 298 18.50 5.67 21.29
N TYR A 299 17.25 5.93 20.96
CA TYR A 299 16.78 7.24 20.54
C TYR A 299 16.03 7.94 21.68
N PRO A 300 16.02 9.29 21.69
CA PRO A 300 15.15 10.05 22.58
C PRO A 300 13.67 9.74 22.33
N ASP A 301 12.82 10.01 23.32
CA ASP A 301 11.36 9.86 23.18
C ASP A 301 10.79 10.84 22.14
N GLU A 302 11.44 12.01 21.97
CA GLU A 302 11.08 12.98 20.96
C GLU A 302 11.40 12.49 19.55
N ILE A 303 10.48 12.80 18.63
CA ILE A 303 10.64 12.46 17.22
C ILE A 303 11.92 13.10 16.66
N ASN A 304 12.74 12.29 15.99
CA ASN A 304 14.04 12.73 15.51
C ASN A 304 14.42 12.06 14.17
N PRO A 305 15.18 12.73 13.30
CA PRO A 305 15.47 12.20 11.97
C PRO A 305 16.27 10.90 11.96
N ALA A 306 17.10 10.65 12.98
CA ALA A 306 17.97 9.47 13.02
C ALA A 306 17.18 8.19 13.29
N GLU A 307 16.22 8.25 14.22
CA GLU A 307 15.28 7.16 14.48
C GLU A 307 14.42 6.86 13.25
N GLU A 308 13.85 7.91 12.64
CA GLU A 308 13.00 7.77 11.46
C GLU A 308 13.76 7.19 10.26
N ALA A 309 15.02 7.62 10.05
CA ALA A 309 15.88 7.10 9.00
C ALA A 309 16.20 5.62 9.21
N GLU A 310 16.53 5.20 10.44
CA GLU A 310 16.82 3.80 10.71
C GLU A 310 15.60 2.92 10.46
N TYR A 311 14.44 3.25 11.04
CA TYR A 311 13.28 2.38 10.94
C TYR A 311 12.64 2.36 9.56
N PHE A 312 12.58 3.51 8.86
CA PHE A 312 12.06 3.56 7.50
C PHE A 312 13.06 2.94 6.51
N GLY A 313 14.35 3.24 6.67
CA GLY A 313 15.45 2.67 5.92
C GLY A 313 15.50 1.15 5.99
N ARG A 314 15.33 0.58 7.19
CA ARG A 314 15.29 -0.88 7.40
C ARG A 314 14.15 -1.53 6.61
N LYS A 315 12.95 -0.91 6.62
CA LYS A 315 11.82 -1.40 5.83
C LYS A 315 12.08 -1.32 4.33
N CYS A 316 12.73 -0.25 3.86
CA CYS A 316 13.10 -0.10 2.47
C CYS A 316 14.12 -1.16 2.03
N LEU A 317 15.16 -1.40 2.82
CA LEU A 317 16.17 -2.42 2.54
C LEU A 317 15.55 -3.82 2.48
N ILE A 318 14.67 -4.14 3.43
CA ILE A 318 13.94 -5.41 3.46
C ILE A 318 12.97 -5.51 2.27
N ALA A 319 12.31 -4.41 1.88
CA ALA A 319 11.48 -4.43 0.69
C ALA A 319 12.30 -4.79 -0.55
N ARG A 320 13.51 -4.24 -0.71
CA ARG A 320 14.44 -4.63 -1.80
C ARG A 320 14.80 -6.12 -1.74
N ARG A 321 15.11 -6.67 -0.56
CA ARG A 321 15.37 -8.13 -0.36
C ARG A 321 14.16 -9.01 -0.69
N LEU A 322 12.95 -8.54 -0.38
CA LEU A 322 11.69 -9.23 -0.68
C LEU A 322 11.37 -9.20 -2.18
N LEU A 323 11.66 -8.09 -2.87
CA LEU A 323 11.52 -7.97 -4.32
C LEU A 323 12.42 -8.97 -5.07
N GLU A 324 13.69 -9.09 -4.66
CA GLU A 324 14.63 -10.07 -5.22
C GLU A 324 14.15 -11.52 -5.05
N ARG A 325 13.39 -11.78 -3.98
CA ARG A 325 12.78 -13.09 -3.68
C ARG A 325 11.37 -13.24 -4.25
N GLY A 326 10.94 -12.31 -5.12
CA GLY A 326 9.71 -12.42 -5.88
C GLY A 326 8.43 -12.09 -5.07
N VAL A 327 8.50 -11.30 -4.00
CA VAL A 327 7.29 -10.74 -3.38
C VAL A 327 6.69 -9.71 -4.35
N ARG A 328 5.39 -9.83 -4.62
CA ARG A 328 4.73 -9.09 -5.70
C ARG A 328 4.17 -7.74 -5.26
N PHE A 329 3.74 -7.64 -4.01
CA PHE A 329 3.26 -6.37 -3.45
C PHE A 329 3.84 -6.17 -2.06
N ILE A 330 4.46 -5.03 -1.84
CA ILE A 330 5.05 -4.65 -0.55
C ILE A 330 4.47 -3.29 -0.15
N GLN A 331 3.85 -3.21 1.01
CA GLN A 331 3.30 -1.96 1.53
C GLN A 331 4.08 -1.50 2.76
N ILE A 332 4.73 -0.35 2.71
CA ILE A 332 5.50 0.25 3.80
C ILE A 332 4.69 1.39 4.41
N TRP A 333 4.37 1.32 5.70
CA TRP A 333 3.63 2.37 6.39
C TRP A 333 4.56 3.24 7.24
N SER A 334 4.28 4.53 7.33
CA SER A 334 5.00 5.47 8.21
C SER A 334 4.03 6.40 8.94
N GLY A 335 4.35 6.71 10.19
CA GLY A 335 3.66 7.70 11.00
C GLY A 335 2.35 7.17 11.58
N ASN A 336 2.42 6.23 12.52
CA ASN A 336 1.23 5.64 13.16
C ASN A 336 1.22 5.80 14.69
N ASP A 337 1.84 6.85 15.22
CA ASP A 337 1.77 7.18 16.63
C ASP A 337 0.81 8.34 16.91
N ASN A 338 -0.33 7.99 17.47
CA ASN A 338 -1.39 8.92 17.88
C ASN A 338 -1.24 9.40 19.34
N GLY A 339 -0.06 9.23 19.95
CA GLY A 339 0.28 9.80 21.24
C GLY A 339 0.29 11.34 21.23
N PHE A 340 0.59 11.95 22.39
CA PHE A 340 0.71 13.40 22.50
C PHE A 340 2.05 13.79 23.14
N PRO A 341 2.90 14.61 22.48
CA PRO A 341 2.73 15.13 21.11
C PRO A 341 2.70 14.00 20.07
N ARG A 342 1.95 14.20 18.97
CA ARG A 342 1.84 13.20 17.90
C ARG A 342 3.19 12.99 17.23
N ARG A 343 3.49 11.74 16.89
CA ARG A 343 4.69 11.35 16.10
C ARG A 343 4.26 10.64 14.81
N ASN A 344 3.38 11.33 14.08
CA ASN A 344 2.80 10.89 12.81
C ASN A 344 2.68 12.08 11.86
N TRP A 345 2.17 11.84 10.66
CA TRP A 345 1.98 12.90 9.67
C TRP A 345 0.80 13.83 10.03
N ASP A 346 0.08 13.57 11.13
CA ASP A 346 -1.10 14.32 11.58
C ASP A 346 -0.77 15.63 12.32
N SER A 347 -0.01 16.51 11.68
CA SER A 347 0.61 17.66 12.35
C SER A 347 -0.29 18.89 12.44
N HIS A 348 -1.29 18.76 13.30
CA HIS A 348 -2.16 19.85 13.73
C HIS A 348 -1.44 20.85 14.68
N GLU A 349 -0.40 20.43 15.40
CA GLU A 349 0.30 21.29 16.36
C GLU A 349 1.47 22.07 15.77
N ASP A 350 2.40 21.39 15.10
CA ASP A 350 3.66 21.98 14.62
C ASP A 350 4.22 21.19 13.43
N ILE A 351 4.04 21.71 12.21
CA ILE A 351 4.56 21.10 10.98
C ILE A 351 6.08 20.90 11.05
N GLN A 352 6.82 21.88 11.58
CA GLN A 352 8.27 21.82 11.60
C GLN A 352 8.78 20.71 12.51
N ARG A 353 8.20 20.60 13.71
CA ARG A 353 8.56 19.59 14.72
C ARG A 353 8.21 18.17 14.25
N ASP A 354 7.02 18.00 13.67
CA ASP A 354 6.44 16.68 13.42
C ASP A 354 6.77 16.16 12.01
N HIS A 355 6.50 16.94 10.95
CA HIS A 355 6.76 16.51 9.57
C HIS A 355 8.26 16.44 9.26
N GLY A 356 9.08 17.33 9.82
CA GLY A 356 10.49 17.46 9.44
C GLY A 356 11.28 16.15 9.63
N PRO A 357 11.30 15.57 10.84
CA PRO A 357 11.93 14.28 11.10
C PRO A 357 11.35 13.13 10.27
N LEU A 358 10.03 13.01 10.16
CA LEU A 358 9.35 11.97 9.37
C LEU A 358 9.76 12.02 7.89
N ALA A 359 9.71 13.23 7.32
CA ALA A 359 10.07 13.48 5.94
C ALA A 359 11.54 13.16 5.67
N ARG A 360 12.45 13.57 6.56
CA ARG A 360 13.87 13.30 6.41
C ARG A 360 14.19 11.81 6.48
N GLY A 361 13.63 11.10 7.47
CA GLY A 361 13.84 9.66 7.61
C GLY A 361 13.27 8.86 6.45
N MET A 362 12.03 9.18 6.04
CA MET A 362 11.40 8.59 4.86
C MET A 362 12.19 8.85 3.58
N ALA A 363 12.67 10.08 3.38
CA ALA A 363 13.41 10.45 2.17
C ALA A 363 14.75 9.71 2.06
N VAL A 364 15.47 9.51 3.18
CA VAL A 364 16.72 8.72 3.18
C VAL A 364 16.46 7.29 2.71
N GLY A 365 15.53 6.58 3.36
CA GLY A 365 15.23 5.18 3.01
C GLY A 365 14.66 5.03 1.59
N THR A 366 13.79 5.96 1.18
CA THR A 366 13.19 5.93 -0.16
C THR A 366 14.20 6.23 -1.26
N ALA A 367 15.09 7.22 -1.05
CA ALA A 367 16.14 7.52 -2.02
C ALA A 367 17.13 6.35 -2.16
N ALA A 368 17.46 5.68 -1.05
CA ALA A 368 18.27 4.47 -1.07
C ALA A 368 17.60 3.35 -1.87
N LEU A 369 16.31 3.10 -1.63
CA LEU A 369 15.53 2.10 -2.37
C LEU A 369 15.53 2.38 -3.87
N LEU A 370 15.20 3.60 -4.30
CA LEU A 370 15.16 3.95 -5.72
C LEU A 370 16.53 3.78 -6.39
N LYS A 371 17.61 4.22 -5.73
CA LYS A 371 18.97 4.06 -6.25
C LYS A 371 19.38 2.60 -6.35
N ASP A 372 19.11 1.80 -5.33
CA ASP A 372 19.48 0.39 -5.26
C ASP A 372 18.72 -0.44 -6.29
N LEU A 373 17.41 -0.19 -6.44
CA LEU A 373 16.60 -0.80 -7.49
C LEU A 373 17.07 -0.37 -8.89
N LYS A 374 17.49 0.87 -9.08
CA LYS A 374 18.03 1.34 -10.37
C LYS A 374 19.38 0.71 -10.69
N GLN A 375 20.28 0.60 -9.70
CA GLN A 375 21.59 -0.04 -9.85
C GLN A 375 21.50 -1.53 -10.18
N SER A 376 20.52 -2.23 -9.61
CA SER A 376 20.24 -3.64 -9.88
C SER A 376 19.39 -3.88 -11.13
N GLY A 377 18.87 -2.83 -11.77
CA GLY A 377 17.94 -2.91 -12.89
C GLY A 377 16.52 -3.32 -12.52
N LEU A 378 16.22 -3.53 -11.23
CA LEU A 378 14.89 -3.88 -10.73
C LEU A 378 13.87 -2.74 -10.85
N LEU A 379 14.33 -1.48 -10.89
CA LEU A 379 13.43 -0.32 -11.00
C LEU A 379 12.65 -0.32 -12.32
N GLU A 380 13.23 -0.85 -13.40
CA GLU A 380 12.57 -0.92 -14.72
C GLU A 380 11.30 -1.78 -14.69
N ASP A 381 11.29 -2.82 -13.85
CA ASP A 381 10.17 -3.74 -13.69
C ASP A 381 9.32 -3.47 -12.43
N THR A 382 9.72 -2.55 -11.55
CA THR A 382 9.07 -2.32 -10.25
C THR A 382 8.40 -0.95 -10.20
N ILE A 383 7.12 -0.91 -9.86
CA ILE A 383 6.44 0.35 -9.57
C ILE A 383 6.69 0.71 -8.10
N VAL A 384 7.23 1.89 -7.84
CA VAL A 384 7.26 2.50 -6.51
C VAL A 384 6.21 3.60 -6.46
N LEU A 385 5.22 3.44 -5.59
CA LEU A 385 4.12 4.38 -5.36
C LEU A 385 4.30 5.03 -3.99
N TRP A 386 4.37 6.35 -3.94
CA TRP A 386 4.25 7.10 -2.69
C TRP A 386 2.87 7.71 -2.55
N THR A 387 2.27 7.53 -1.38
CA THR A 387 0.87 7.90 -1.10
C THR A 387 0.69 8.45 0.30
N THR A 388 -0.38 9.21 0.45
CA THR A 388 -0.99 9.61 1.73
C THR A 388 -2.51 9.65 1.57
N GLU A 389 -3.27 9.71 2.66
CA GLU A 389 -4.74 9.66 2.59
C GLU A 389 -5.42 10.93 2.07
N PHE A 390 -4.82 12.10 2.34
CA PHE A 390 -5.20 13.43 1.86
C PHE A 390 -4.09 14.45 2.20
N GLY A 391 -4.29 15.73 1.91
CA GLY A 391 -3.30 16.79 2.09
C GLY A 391 -3.56 17.68 3.30
N ARG A 392 -2.86 18.82 3.37
CA ARG A 392 -2.98 19.80 4.45
C ARG A 392 -3.45 21.15 3.94
N MET A 393 -4.15 21.88 4.80
CA MET A 393 -4.65 23.21 4.47
C MET A 393 -3.51 24.22 4.29
N PRO A 394 -3.61 25.14 3.32
CA PRO A 394 -2.65 26.22 3.15
C PRO A 394 -2.64 27.26 4.28
N SER A 395 -3.68 27.30 5.10
CA SER A 395 -3.78 28.15 6.30
C SER A 395 -3.28 27.45 7.55
N THR A 396 -2.94 28.23 8.59
CA THR A 396 -2.65 27.66 9.91
C THR A 396 -3.91 27.05 10.51
N GLN A 397 -3.71 26.05 11.36
CA GLN A 397 -4.65 25.68 12.40
C GLN A 397 -4.04 26.13 13.73
N GLY A 398 -4.60 27.20 14.30
CA GLY A 398 -3.94 27.90 15.39
C GLY A 398 -2.68 28.61 14.90
N ASN A 399 -1.49 28.11 15.25
CA ASN A 399 -0.23 28.83 15.03
C ASN A 399 0.73 28.13 14.05
N LYS A 400 1.18 26.90 14.35
CA LYS A 400 2.27 26.23 13.61
C LYS A 400 1.88 24.95 12.88
N GLY A 401 0.65 24.48 13.06
CA GLY A 401 0.12 23.31 12.39
C GLY A 401 -0.82 23.66 11.24
N ARG A 402 -1.29 22.63 10.52
CA ARG A 402 -2.25 22.75 9.43
C ARG A 402 -3.39 21.75 9.61
N ASP A 403 -4.60 22.18 9.26
CA ASP A 403 -5.79 21.33 9.28
C ASP A 403 -5.86 20.42 8.03
N HIS A 404 -6.82 19.51 7.98
CA HIS A 404 -7.01 18.54 6.90
C HIS A 404 -7.48 19.18 5.60
N ASN A 405 -6.87 18.76 4.47
CA ASN A 405 -7.35 19.12 3.14
C ASN A 405 -7.60 17.87 2.29
N PRO A 406 -8.84 17.35 2.24
CA PRO A 406 -9.19 16.26 1.34
C PRO A 406 -9.29 16.69 -0.13
N TYR A 407 -9.28 17.99 -0.40
CA TYR A 407 -9.62 18.53 -1.71
C TYR A 407 -8.43 18.70 -2.63
N VAL A 408 -7.19 18.66 -2.14
CA VAL A 408 -6.02 18.46 -3.00
C VAL A 408 -4.83 17.90 -2.22
N PHE A 409 -4.07 17.00 -2.85
CA PHE A 409 -2.82 16.47 -2.32
C PHE A 409 -1.94 15.89 -3.43
N THR A 410 -0.79 15.34 -3.04
CA THR A 410 0.18 14.76 -3.98
C THR A 410 0.31 13.26 -3.78
N ASN A 411 0.33 12.52 -4.87
CA ASN A 411 0.96 11.20 -4.95
C ASN A 411 2.14 11.28 -5.92
N TRP A 412 3.05 10.32 -5.89
CA TRP A 412 4.03 10.17 -6.95
C TRP A 412 4.35 8.71 -7.25
N LEU A 413 4.78 8.43 -8.48
CA LEU A 413 5.14 7.10 -8.95
C LEU A 413 6.54 7.12 -9.58
N ALA A 414 7.25 5.99 -9.52
CA ALA A 414 8.52 5.79 -10.19
C ALA A 414 8.67 4.33 -10.67
N GLY A 415 9.52 4.11 -11.68
CA GLY A 415 9.83 2.79 -12.22
C GLY A 415 8.67 2.11 -12.97
N GLY A 416 8.87 0.88 -13.43
CA GLY A 416 7.78 0.03 -13.95
C GLY A 416 7.01 0.60 -15.14
N GLY A 417 7.66 1.37 -16.02
CA GLY A 417 7.03 2.05 -17.17
C GLY A 417 6.48 3.45 -16.89
N ILE A 418 6.73 4.01 -15.70
CA ILE A 418 6.44 5.41 -15.38
C ILE A 418 7.48 6.33 -16.04
N LYS A 419 7.01 7.42 -16.63
CA LYS A 419 7.82 8.49 -17.20
C LYS A 419 8.29 9.42 -16.08
N GLY A 420 9.56 9.32 -15.67
CA GLY A 420 10.16 10.17 -14.65
C GLY A 420 10.35 11.64 -15.10
N GLY A 421 10.57 12.53 -14.13
CA GLY A 421 10.89 13.95 -14.36
C GLY A 421 9.69 14.79 -14.79
N VAL A 422 8.47 14.27 -14.64
CA VAL A 422 7.23 14.94 -15.03
C VAL A 422 6.38 15.30 -13.81
N THR A 423 5.54 16.31 -13.99
CA THR A 423 4.48 16.67 -13.05
C THR A 423 3.16 16.68 -13.81
N TYR A 424 2.21 15.88 -13.34
CA TYR A 424 0.87 15.76 -13.89
C TYR A 424 -0.14 16.39 -12.94
N GLY A 425 -1.05 17.19 -13.49
CA GLY A 425 -2.13 17.83 -12.76
C GLY A 425 -1.65 18.83 -11.70
N ALA A 426 -1.90 20.12 -11.91
CA ALA A 426 -1.54 21.15 -10.93
C ALA A 426 -2.62 21.34 -9.86
N SER A 427 -2.21 21.65 -8.63
CA SER A 427 -3.08 22.33 -7.67
C SER A 427 -3.05 23.84 -7.89
N ASP A 428 -4.00 24.57 -7.32
CA ASP A 428 -4.09 26.02 -7.42
C ASP A 428 -2.89 26.75 -6.79
N GLN A 429 -2.89 28.08 -6.89
CA GLN A 429 -1.79 28.91 -6.39
C GLN A 429 -1.54 28.79 -4.88
N TRP A 430 -2.53 28.29 -4.13
CA TRP A 430 -2.47 28.10 -2.68
C TRP A 430 -2.20 26.64 -2.31
N GLY A 431 -2.44 25.69 -3.20
CA GLY A 431 -2.46 24.26 -2.85
C GLY A 431 -3.73 23.87 -2.10
N TYR A 432 -4.85 24.55 -2.35
CA TYR A 432 -6.14 24.28 -1.72
C TYR A 432 -6.99 23.28 -2.51
N LYS A 433 -7.14 23.48 -3.83
CA LYS A 433 -7.89 22.62 -4.75
C LYS A 433 -7.08 22.36 -6.03
N PRO A 434 -7.47 21.41 -6.90
CA PRO A 434 -6.96 21.29 -8.25
C PRO A 434 -7.09 22.62 -9.00
N LEU A 435 -6.07 22.96 -9.77
CA LEU A 435 -6.12 24.12 -10.65
C LEU A 435 -7.23 23.95 -11.69
N ASP A 436 -7.31 22.77 -12.31
CA ASP A 436 -8.45 22.34 -13.12
C ASP A 436 -9.42 21.52 -12.27
N ARG A 437 -10.46 22.19 -11.77
CA ARG A 437 -11.51 21.57 -10.95
C ARG A 437 -12.40 20.59 -11.75
N SER A 438 -12.36 20.65 -13.09
CA SER A 438 -13.15 19.76 -13.94
C SER A 438 -12.46 18.41 -14.21
N ASN A 439 -11.13 18.36 -14.05
CA ASN A 439 -10.32 17.14 -14.24
C ASN A 439 -9.43 16.86 -13.02
N PRO A 440 -10.00 16.62 -11.83
CA PRO A 440 -9.22 16.16 -10.67
C PRO A 440 -8.76 14.71 -10.87
N THR A 441 -7.63 14.35 -10.27
CA THR A 441 -7.21 12.94 -10.20
C THR A 441 -7.78 12.31 -8.93
N GLN A 442 -8.34 11.11 -9.03
CA GLN A 442 -8.83 10.34 -7.90
C GLN A 442 -7.97 9.11 -7.65
N VAL A 443 -8.11 8.49 -6.49
CA VAL A 443 -7.41 7.24 -6.15
C VAL A 443 -7.61 6.15 -7.23
N TYR A 444 -8.81 6.09 -7.80
CA TYR A 444 -9.16 5.09 -8.81
C TYR A 444 -8.30 5.21 -10.08
N ASP A 445 -7.86 6.42 -10.44
CA ASP A 445 -7.00 6.65 -11.60
C ASP A 445 -5.59 6.11 -11.34
N ILE A 446 -5.08 6.26 -10.11
CA ILE A 446 -3.81 5.66 -9.67
C ILE A 446 -3.90 4.13 -9.68
N HIS A 447 -4.96 3.56 -9.11
CA HIS A 447 -5.18 2.11 -9.12
C HIS A 447 -5.31 1.54 -10.54
N ALA A 448 -6.08 2.21 -11.40
CA ALA A 448 -6.23 1.83 -12.80
C ALA A 448 -4.89 1.87 -13.55
N THR A 449 -4.07 2.90 -13.31
CA THR A 449 -2.75 3.05 -13.92
C THR A 449 -1.80 1.93 -13.48
N ILE A 450 -1.79 1.57 -12.20
CA ILE A 450 -0.95 0.48 -11.69
C ILE A 450 -1.39 -0.86 -12.26
N LEU A 451 -2.68 -1.17 -12.25
CA LEU A 451 -3.21 -2.40 -12.84
C LEU A 451 -2.88 -2.49 -14.33
N TYR A 452 -2.99 -1.38 -15.06
CA TYR A 452 -2.58 -1.30 -16.45
C TYR A 452 -1.09 -1.64 -16.62
N LEU A 453 -0.19 -1.06 -15.83
CA LEU A 453 1.24 -1.39 -15.93
C LEU A 453 1.55 -2.86 -15.58
N LEU A 454 0.70 -3.51 -14.78
CA LEU A 454 0.77 -4.94 -14.48
C LEU A 454 0.12 -5.84 -15.55
N GLY A 455 -0.36 -5.28 -16.67
CA GLY A 455 -1.00 -6.04 -17.75
C GLY A 455 -2.48 -6.36 -17.50
N ILE A 456 -3.12 -5.69 -16.55
CA ILE A 456 -4.52 -5.91 -16.17
C ILE A 456 -5.37 -4.73 -16.65
N ASP A 457 -6.41 -5.01 -17.44
CA ASP A 457 -7.52 -4.09 -17.61
C ASP A 457 -8.35 -4.07 -16.31
N HIS A 458 -8.26 -2.97 -15.57
CA HIS A 458 -8.95 -2.84 -14.28
C HIS A 458 -10.46 -3.02 -14.42
N THR A 459 -11.05 -2.75 -15.59
CA THR A 459 -12.49 -2.89 -15.87
C THR A 459 -12.95 -4.34 -15.89
N GLN A 460 -12.03 -5.27 -16.15
CA GLN A 460 -12.30 -6.70 -16.25
C GLN A 460 -11.98 -7.45 -14.95
N LEU A 461 -11.30 -6.82 -13.98
CA LEU A 461 -11.03 -7.41 -12.67
C LEU A 461 -12.26 -7.29 -11.76
N THR A 462 -13.21 -8.20 -11.97
CA THR A 462 -14.53 -8.21 -11.35
C THR A 462 -14.78 -9.53 -10.62
N VAL A 463 -15.41 -9.46 -9.44
CA VAL A 463 -15.67 -10.61 -8.57
C VAL A 463 -17.16 -10.68 -8.24
N ARG A 464 -17.77 -11.86 -8.41
CA ARG A 464 -19.15 -12.12 -8.00
C ARG A 464 -19.20 -12.24 -6.47
N HIS A 465 -19.90 -11.32 -5.80
CA HIS A 465 -20.07 -11.36 -4.35
C HIS A 465 -21.44 -10.83 -3.95
N ASP A 466 -22.14 -11.53 -3.05
CA ASP A 466 -23.50 -11.22 -2.60
C ASP A 466 -24.51 -10.98 -3.73
N GLY A 467 -24.37 -11.74 -4.82
CA GLY A 467 -25.29 -11.65 -5.96
C GLY A 467 -25.10 -10.42 -6.85
N ILE A 468 -23.99 -9.70 -6.72
CA ILE A 468 -23.59 -8.62 -7.65
C ILE A 468 -22.16 -8.80 -8.16
N ASP A 469 -21.89 -8.28 -9.35
CA ASP A 469 -20.56 -8.28 -9.95
C ASP A 469 -19.84 -7.01 -9.49
N ARG A 470 -18.77 -7.17 -8.72
CA ARG A 470 -18.02 -6.07 -8.10
C ARG A 470 -16.69 -5.90 -8.80
N ARG A 471 -16.53 -4.80 -9.54
CA ARG A 471 -15.21 -4.37 -9.99
C ARG A 471 -14.38 -3.92 -8.78
N LEU A 472 -13.14 -4.39 -8.67
CA LEU A 472 -12.30 -4.08 -7.50
C LEU A 472 -11.90 -2.60 -7.39
N THR A 473 -11.93 -1.87 -8.52
CA THR A 473 -11.70 -0.41 -8.60
C THR A 473 -13.00 0.41 -8.57
N ASP A 474 -14.11 -0.16 -8.08
CA ASP A 474 -15.47 0.41 -8.15
C ASP A 474 -15.88 0.79 -9.58
N VAL A 475 -16.83 1.70 -9.83
CA VAL A 475 -17.23 2.15 -11.18
C VAL A 475 -16.41 3.32 -11.75
N HIS A 476 -15.28 3.63 -11.11
CA HIS A 476 -14.40 4.77 -11.44
C HIS A 476 -13.02 4.36 -12.00
N GLY A 477 -12.20 5.35 -12.33
CA GLY A 477 -10.78 5.19 -12.68
C GLY A 477 -10.50 5.21 -14.17
N HIS A 478 -9.48 5.98 -14.56
CA HIS A 478 -8.90 6.03 -15.88
C HIS A 478 -7.38 5.93 -15.80
N VAL A 479 -6.76 5.29 -16.79
CA VAL A 479 -5.31 5.22 -16.88
C VAL A 479 -4.73 6.61 -17.18
N ILE A 480 -3.82 7.08 -16.34
CA ILE A 480 -3.12 8.37 -16.50
C ILE A 480 -1.99 8.18 -17.53
N LYS A 481 -2.33 8.32 -18.81
CA LYS A 481 -1.39 8.05 -19.92
C LYS A 481 -0.22 9.04 -19.98
N ASP A 482 -0.40 10.26 -19.48
CA ASP A 482 0.60 11.33 -19.55
C ASP A 482 1.86 11.05 -18.72
N ILE A 483 1.78 10.12 -17.76
CA ILE A 483 2.90 9.70 -16.90
C ILE A 483 3.49 8.34 -17.29
N LEU A 484 3.15 7.78 -18.46
CA LEU A 484 3.67 6.48 -18.94
C LEU A 484 4.67 6.66 -20.09
N THR A 485 5.52 5.65 -20.29
CA THR A 485 6.53 5.60 -21.38
C THR A 485 6.10 4.88 -22.64
#